data_AF-A0A3D1H7D2-F1
#
_entry.id   AF-A0A3D1H7D2-F1
#
_cell.length_a   1.000
_cell.length_b   1.000
_cell.length_c   1.000
_cell.angle_alpha   90.00
_cell.angle_beta   90.00
_cell.angle_gamma   90.00
#
_symmetry.space_group_name_H-M   'P 1'
#
loop_
_entity.id
_entity.type
_entity.pdbx_description
1 polymer ?
#
loop_
_entity_poly.entity_id
_entity_poly.type
_entity_poly.pdbx_seq_one_letter_code
_entity_poly.pdbx_strand_id
1 'polypeptide(L)'
;MFFKLQHTEKDTKARAGLITTDHGEIPTPIFMPVGTQGTVKAVDQEILKNKIDAKIILGNTYHLYLRPGLDILKGAGGLHKFINWDRPMLTDSGGFQVYSIS
;
A
#
# COMPACT_ATOMS: atom_id res chain seq x y z
N MET A 1 10.20 11.05 -2.57
CA MET A 1 8.73 11.23 -2.52
C MET A 1 8.40 12.70 -2.49
N PHE A 2 7.46 13.15 -3.34
CA PHE A 2 7.02 14.54 -3.40
C PHE A 2 5.50 14.62 -3.41
N PHE A 3 4.93 15.63 -2.76
CA PHE A 3 3.49 15.91 -2.82
C PHE A 3 3.25 17.25 -3.49
N LYS A 4 2.35 17.27 -4.49
CA LYS A 4 1.90 18.48 -5.18
C LYS A 4 0.41 18.67 -4.94
N LEU A 5 0.05 19.75 -4.26
CA LEU A 5 -1.34 20.20 -4.16
C LEU A 5 -1.78 20.75 -5.52
N GLN A 6 -2.83 20.15 -6.11
CA GLN A 6 -3.34 20.53 -7.43
C GLN A 6 -4.55 21.44 -7.32
N HIS A 7 -5.40 21.23 -6.31
CA HIS A 7 -6.58 22.04 -6.08
C HIS A 7 -6.99 22.06 -4.62
N THR A 8 -7.46 23.22 -4.17
CA THR A 8 -8.15 23.41 -2.89
C THR A 8 -9.54 23.93 -3.20
N GLU A 9 -10.54 23.26 -2.68
CA GLU A 9 -11.92 23.73 -2.78
C GLU A 9 -12.08 24.96 -1.86
N LYS A 10 -12.93 25.93 -2.24
CA LYS A 10 -13.04 27.23 -1.58
C LYS A 10 -13.95 27.20 -0.35
N ASP A 11 -15.02 26.40 -0.40
CA ASP A 11 -16.10 26.40 0.59
C ASP A 11 -15.93 25.29 1.66
N THR A 12 -14.98 24.38 1.46
CA THR A 12 -14.68 23.23 2.31
C THR A 12 -13.17 23.09 2.57
N LYS A 13 -12.77 22.07 3.32
CA LYS A 13 -11.35 21.72 3.55
C LYS A 13 -10.82 20.68 2.56
N ALA A 14 -11.54 20.40 1.48
CA ALA A 14 -11.18 19.38 0.51
C ALA A 14 -9.95 19.79 -0.30
N ARG A 15 -9.10 18.80 -0.60
CA ARG A 15 -7.84 18.98 -1.34
C ARG A 15 -7.69 17.85 -2.33
N ALA A 16 -7.34 18.21 -3.56
CA ALA A 16 -6.87 17.25 -4.56
C ALA A 16 -5.38 17.50 -4.80
N GLY A 17 -4.61 16.43 -4.89
CA GLY A 17 -3.17 16.51 -5.12
C GLY A 17 -2.59 15.21 -5.66
N LEU A 18 -1.29 15.23 -5.92
CA LEU A 18 -0.55 14.11 -6.50
C LEU A 18 0.67 13.81 -5.64
N ILE A 19 0.81 12.56 -5.19
CA ILE A 19 2.02 12.06 -4.55
C ILE A 19 2.84 11.30 -5.59
N THR A 20 4.09 11.72 -5.81
CA THR A 20 5.03 11.01 -6.68
C THR A 20 6.00 10.19 -5.83
N THR A 21 6.06 8.88 -6.11
CA THR A 21 6.99 7.93 -5.49
C THR A 21 7.85 7.29 -6.58
N ASP A 22 8.91 6.58 -6.17
CA ASP A 22 9.78 5.87 -7.10
C ASP A 22 9.04 4.73 -7.86
N HIS A 23 7.89 4.30 -7.36
CA HIS A 23 7.08 3.22 -7.92
C HIS A 23 5.80 3.72 -8.62
N GLY A 24 5.65 5.05 -8.78
CA GLY A 24 4.52 5.64 -9.51
C GLY A 24 3.83 6.78 -8.76
N GLU A 25 2.78 7.30 -9.39
CA GLU A 25 2.01 8.44 -8.92
C GLU A 25 0.71 8.00 -8.24
N ILE A 26 0.33 8.71 -7.17
CA ILE A 26 -0.87 8.46 -6.39
C ILE A 26 -1.71 9.75 -6.38
N PRO A 27 -2.81 9.82 -7.13
CA PRO A 27 -3.77 10.92 -7.02
C PRO A 27 -4.46 10.86 -5.67
N THR A 28 -4.73 12.02 -5.07
CA THR A 28 -5.43 12.15 -3.78
C THR A 28 -6.66 13.03 -3.97
N PRO A 29 -7.79 12.75 -3.29
CA PRO A 29 -7.98 11.70 -2.27
C PRO A 29 -7.94 10.27 -2.84
N ILE A 30 -7.38 9.32 -2.09
CA ILE A 30 -7.25 7.92 -2.51
C ILE A 30 -7.82 6.99 -1.44
N PHE A 31 -8.49 5.93 -1.87
CA PHE A 31 -8.79 4.76 -1.04
C PHE A 31 -7.74 3.68 -1.30
N MET A 32 -7.16 3.12 -0.23
CA MET A 32 -6.13 2.09 -0.33
C MET A 32 -6.71 0.71 0.04
N PRO A 33 -6.74 -0.26 -0.89
CA PRO A 33 -7.06 -1.64 -0.55
C PRO A 33 -6.05 -2.21 0.45
N VAL A 34 -6.52 -2.91 1.48
CA VAL A 34 -5.68 -3.46 2.57
C VAL A 34 -5.34 -4.93 2.32
N GLY A 35 -4.04 -5.20 2.25
CA GLY A 35 -3.43 -6.52 2.22
C GLY A 35 -3.12 -7.05 3.62
N THR A 36 -3.74 -8.17 4.00
CA THR A 36 -3.41 -8.89 5.24
C THR A 36 -2.67 -10.19 4.87
N GLN A 37 -1.40 -10.32 5.29
CA GLN A 37 -0.48 -11.42 4.94
C GLN A 37 0.01 -11.45 3.47
N GLY A 38 0.51 -10.33 2.93
CA GLY A 38 1.13 -10.32 1.59
C GLY A 38 0.16 -10.50 0.42
N THR A 39 -1.14 -10.56 0.69
CA THR A 39 -2.22 -10.52 -0.30
C THR A 39 -3.35 -9.64 0.24
N VAL A 40 -4.08 -8.94 -0.63
CA VAL A 40 -5.45 -8.53 -0.27
C VAL A 40 -6.24 -9.82 -0.20
N LYS A 41 -6.68 -10.21 1.00
CA LYS A 41 -7.32 -11.51 1.26
C LYS A 41 -8.30 -11.85 0.13
N ALA A 42 -8.03 -12.97 -0.55
CA ALA A 42 -8.85 -13.52 -1.63
C ALA A 42 -8.95 -12.70 -2.93
N VAL A 43 -8.04 -11.76 -3.21
CA VAL A 43 -8.02 -11.01 -4.47
C VAL A 43 -6.66 -11.16 -5.17
N ASP A 44 -6.70 -11.61 -6.42
CA ASP A 44 -5.53 -11.67 -7.30
C ASP A 44 -4.96 -10.25 -7.54
N GLN A 45 -3.64 -10.13 -7.52
CA GLN A 45 -2.94 -8.88 -7.84
C GLN A 45 -3.32 -8.37 -9.23
N GLU A 46 -3.61 -9.26 -10.17
CA GLU A 46 -4.09 -8.89 -11.50
C GLU A 46 -5.43 -8.14 -11.44
N ILE A 47 -6.35 -8.56 -10.55
CA ILE A 47 -7.63 -7.86 -10.35
C ILE A 47 -7.39 -6.47 -9.78
N LEU A 48 -6.49 -6.34 -8.79
CA LEU A 48 -6.14 -5.06 -8.20
C LEU A 48 -5.53 -4.10 -9.22
N LYS A 49 -4.62 -4.58 -10.07
CA LYS A 49 -3.93 -3.77 -11.08
C LYS A 49 -4.80 -3.42 -12.27
N ASN A 50 -5.55 -4.39 -12.80
CA ASN A 50 -6.17 -4.27 -14.12
C ASN A 50 -7.69 -4.01 -14.06
N LYS A 51 -8.39 -4.53 -13.04
CA LYS A 51 -9.85 -4.33 -12.90
C LYS A 51 -10.20 -3.18 -11.98
N ILE A 52 -9.51 -3.08 -10.84
CA ILE A 52 -9.73 -2.02 -9.85
C ILE A 52 -8.84 -0.80 -10.14
N ASP A 53 -7.72 -1.02 -10.83
CA ASP A 53 -6.71 0.00 -11.10
C ASP A 53 -6.23 0.72 -9.82
N ALA A 54 -5.98 -0.07 -8.77
CA ALA A 54 -5.47 0.44 -7.51
C ALA A 54 -4.10 1.12 -7.74
N LYS A 55 -4.00 2.40 -7.39
CA LYS A 55 -2.78 3.20 -7.51
C LYS A 55 -1.81 2.99 -6.35
N ILE A 56 -2.29 2.41 -5.25
CA ILE A 56 -1.51 2.08 -4.06
C ILE A 56 -2.26 1.03 -3.26
N ILE A 57 -1.54 0.15 -2.59
CA ILE A 57 -2.09 -0.80 -1.61
C ILE A 57 -1.45 -0.59 -0.23
N LEU A 58 -2.14 -1.04 0.80
CA LEU A 58 -1.61 -1.07 2.16
C LEU A 58 -1.19 -2.51 2.51
N GLY A 59 0.06 -2.72 2.90
CA GLY A 59 0.57 -4.00 3.40
C GLY A 59 0.65 -4.01 4.93
N ASN A 60 0.11 -5.04 5.58
CA ASN A 60 0.25 -5.23 7.02
C ASN A 60 1.59 -5.90 7.37
N THR A 61 2.45 -5.16 8.06
CA THR A 61 3.84 -5.55 8.38
C THR A 61 3.91 -6.59 9.48
N TYR A 62 2.96 -6.60 10.42
CA TYR A 62 2.95 -7.56 11.53
C TYR A 62 2.93 -9.00 11.01
N HIS A 63 2.06 -9.27 10.05
CA HIS A 63 1.98 -10.61 9.48
C HIS A 63 3.20 -10.96 8.64
N LEU A 64 3.68 -10.04 7.80
CA LEU A 64 4.85 -10.24 6.95
C LEU A 64 6.13 -10.53 7.76
N TYR A 65 6.27 -9.86 8.90
CA TYR A 65 7.37 -10.07 9.84
C TYR A 65 7.31 -11.45 10.51
N LEU A 66 6.12 -11.91 10.92
CA LEU A 66 5.97 -13.21 11.58
C LEU A 66 6.02 -14.39 10.60
N ARG A 67 5.41 -14.26 9.42
CA ARG A 67 5.37 -15.25 8.35
C ARG A 67 5.23 -14.52 7.00
N PRO A 68 6.20 -14.60 6.09
CA PRO A 68 7.30 -15.57 6.02
C PRO A 68 8.57 -15.18 6.81
N GLY A 69 8.68 -13.95 7.30
CA GLY A 69 9.89 -13.44 7.95
C GLY A 69 10.82 -12.68 6.99
N LEU A 70 11.69 -11.84 7.58
CA LEU A 70 12.49 -10.88 6.81
C LEU A 70 13.54 -11.53 5.90
N ASP A 71 14.12 -12.67 6.30
CA ASP A 71 15.15 -13.34 5.49
C ASP A 71 14.59 -13.88 4.18
N ILE A 72 13.36 -14.42 4.21
CA ILE A 72 12.65 -14.87 3.01
C ILE A 72 12.30 -13.68 2.12
N LEU A 73 11.81 -12.58 2.69
CA LEU A 73 11.49 -11.37 1.93
C LEU A 73 12.74 -10.75 1.28
N LYS A 74 13.88 -10.74 1.98
CA LYS A 74 15.17 -10.30 1.43
C LYS A 74 15.63 -11.22 0.31
N GLY A 75 15.54 -12.54 0.50
CA GLY A 75 15.88 -13.54 -0.51
C GLY A 75 15.03 -13.43 -1.78
N ALA A 76 13.76 -13.03 -1.64
CA ALA A 76 12.87 -12.73 -2.77
C ALA A 76 13.17 -11.39 -3.48
N GLY A 77 14.12 -10.61 -2.97
CA GLY A 77 14.49 -9.30 -3.50
C GLY A 77 13.54 -8.17 -3.11
N GLY A 78 12.88 -8.31 -1.95
CA GLY A 78 12.01 -7.30 -1.35
C GLY A 78 10.52 -7.62 -1.48
N LEU A 79 9.71 -6.88 -0.73
CA LEU A 79 8.27 -7.12 -0.61
C LEU A 79 7.53 -6.98 -1.95
N HIS A 80 7.88 -5.97 -2.75
CA HIS A 80 7.33 -5.75 -4.09
C HIS A 80 7.46 -6.99 -4.98
N LYS A 81 8.65 -7.60 -5.03
CA LYS A 81 8.89 -8.83 -5.78
C LYS A 81 8.18 -10.03 -5.18
N PHE A 82 8.20 -10.14 -3.85
CA PHE A 82 7.54 -11.24 -3.14
C PHE A 82 6.04 -11.32 -3.43
N ILE A 83 5.34 -10.18 -3.50
CA ILE A 83 3.90 -10.14 -3.76
C ILE A 83 3.53 -9.80 -5.21
N ASN A 84 4.53 -9.73 -6.11
CA ASN A 84 4.36 -9.32 -7.51
C ASN A 84 3.62 -7.98 -7.69
N TRP A 85 3.95 -6.97 -6.87
CA TRP A 85 3.37 -5.63 -6.91
C TRP A 85 4.42 -4.59 -7.30
N ASP A 86 4.21 -3.93 -8.43
CA ASP A 86 5.13 -2.99 -9.08
C ASP A 86 4.68 -1.52 -8.96
N ARG A 87 3.58 -1.27 -8.25
CA ARG A 87 3.02 0.05 -7.97
C ARG A 87 3.35 0.49 -6.53
N PRO A 88 3.04 1.73 -6.13
CA PRO A 88 3.26 2.19 -4.77
C PRO A 88 2.60 1.31 -3.70
N MET A 89 3.24 1.21 -2.54
CA MET A 89 2.76 0.44 -1.40
C MET A 89 3.05 1.22 -0.11
N LEU A 90 2.09 1.21 0.80
CA LEU A 90 2.27 1.71 2.16
C LEU A 90 2.27 0.54 3.13
N THR A 91 3.28 0.46 3.99
CA THR A 91 3.32 -0.53 5.06
C THR A 91 2.94 0.10 6.38
N ASP A 92 2.08 -0.55 7.15
CA ASP A 92 1.83 -0.14 8.54
C ASP A 92 3.02 -0.52 9.45
N SER A 93 3.02 -0.04 10.69
CA SER A 93 4.07 -0.41 11.67
C SER A 93 3.78 -1.71 12.42
N GLY A 94 2.57 -2.28 12.27
CA GLY A 94 2.09 -3.42 13.06
C GLY A 94 1.68 -3.10 14.51
N GLY A 95 1.89 -1.87 14.99
CA GLY A 95 1.64 -1.51 16.40
C GLY A 95 0.16 -1.60 16.80
N PHE A 96 -0.75 -1.29 15.88
CA PHE A 96 -2.19 -1.45 16.14
C PHE A 96 -2.56 -2.93 16.33
N GLN A 97 -2.01 -3.83 15.52
CA GLN A 97 -2.25 -5.27 15.58
C GLN A 97 -1.67 -5.89 16.86
N VAL A 98 -0.50 -5.42 17.30
CA VAL A 98 0.05 -5.83 18.61
C VAL A 98 -0.91 -5.47 19.73
N TYR A 99 -1.54 -4.29 19.68
CA TYR A 99 -2.51 -3.87 20.70
C TYR A 99 -3.87 -4.57 20.59
N SER A 100 -4.37 -4.79 19.38
CA SER A 100 -5.75 -5.28 19.16
C SER A 100 -5.91 -6.81 19.22
N ILE A 101 -4.82 -7.57 19.17
CA ILE A 101 -4.82 -9.04 19.18
C ILE A 101 -4.11 -9.59 20.46
N SER A 102 -3.88 -8.71 21.44
CA SER A 102 -3.41 -9.08 22.80
C SER A 102 -4.57 -9.44 23.71
#